data_AF-A0A960ZBB4-F1
#
_entry.id   AF-A0A960ZBB4-F1
#
_cell.length_a   1.000
_cell.length_b   1.000
_cell.length_c   1.000
_cell.angle_alpha   90.00
_cell.angle_beta   90.00
_cell.angle_gamma   90.00
#
_symmetry.space_group_name_H-M   'P 1'
#
loop_
_entity.id
_entity.type
_entity.pdbx_description
1 polymer ?
#
loop_
_entity_poly.entity_id
_entity_poly.type
_entity_poly.pdbx_seq_one_letter_code
_entity_poly.pdbx_strand_id
1 'polypeptide(L)'
;MIRITVKESILTYILDPTRKSSRVKNFTMRIMDIIGNMYPIPDKEIEKYITRILADFQDEQFTDFANNEYTYTDKIKKKIKELSENYAEQKFKDFLDTDKIFIKQSYTLPKSISPSDISKDITKSLYEKEGRINSFEERVINEIANMPNIAFWTRNIEKKGFRINGFINHYPDFIIQTKSGKTIILETKGGHLDAEQKIRLGGLWASKAGNDYRYFMVYERRIVDNAYKLEDFLHIIKNI
;
A
#
# COMPACT_ATOMS: atom_id res chain seq x y z
N MET A 1 -31.83 32.89 -14.11
CA MET A 1 -32.50 31.99 -15.06
C MET A 1 -31.66 31.62 -16.29
N ILE A 2 -30.88 32.53 -16.89
CA ILE A 2 -30.17 32.26 -18.18
C ILE A 2 -29.03 31.22 -18.09
N ARG A 3 -28.32 31.08 -16.97
CA ARG A 3 -27.20 30.12 -16.81
C ARG A 3 -27.61 28.64 -16.75
N ILE A 4 -28.86 28.34 -16.39
CA ILE A 4 -29.36 26.96 -16.23
C ILE A 4 -29.68 26.38 -17.61
N THR A 5 -30.33 27.17 -18.48
CA THR A 5 -30.76 26.77 -19.83
C THR A 5 -29.60 26.44 -20.77
N VAL A 6 -28.46 27.14 -20.63
CA VAL A 6 -27.26 26.89 -21.45
C VAL A 6 -26.56 25.57 -21.06
N LYS A 7 -26.55 25.24 -19.76
CA LYS A 7 -25.98 23.95 -19.31
C LYS A 7 -26.83 22.78 -19.80
N GLU A 8 -28.16 22.90 -19.76
CA GLU A 8 -29.08 21.86 -20.22
C GLU A 8 -29.03 21.66 -21.74
N SER A 9 -28.90 22.73 -22.53
CA SER A 9 -28.77 22.63 -23.99
C SER A 9 -27.42 22.00 -24.40
N ILE A 10 -26.33 22.35 -23.72
CA ILE A 10 -25.02 21.72 -23.92
C ILE A 10 -25.06 20.25 -23.53
N LEU A 11 -25.68 19.90 -22.40
CA LEU A 11 -25.78 18.53 -21.93
C LEU A 11 -26.61 17.67 -22.90
N THR A 12 -27.72 18.19 -23.39
CA THR A 12 -28.56 17.53 -24.41
C THR A 12 -27.78 17.29 -25.70
N TYR A 13 -26.99 18.27 -26.15
CA TYR A 13 -26.14 18.13 -27.35
C TYR A 13 -24.99 17.13 -27.16
N ILE A 14 -24.39 17.08 -25.96
CA ILE A 14 -23.34 16.14 -25.62
C ILE A 14 -23.92 14.72 -25.51
N LEU A 15 -25.13 14.54 -25.01
CA LEU A 15 -25.77 13.24 -24.79
C LEU A 15 -26.51 12.66 -26.01
N ASP A 16 -26.55 13.38 -27.13
CA ASP A 16 -27.25 12.96 -28.36
C ASP A 16 -26.89 11.50 -28.77
N PRO A 17 -27.89 10.58 -28.74
CA PRO A 17 -27.71 9.17 -29.11
C PRO A 17 -27.06 8.95 -30.47
N THR A 18 -27.39 9.81 -31.45
CA THR A 18 -26.90 9.69 -32.84
C THR A 18 -25.41 9.94 -32.98
N ARG A 19 -24.76 10.50 -31.94
CA ARG A 19 -23.37 10.96 -31.97
C ARG A 19 -22.46 10.14 -31.05
N LYS A 20 -22.56 8.82 -31.10
CA LYS A 20 -21.80 7.90 -30.23
C LYS A 20 -20.30 8.17 -30.22
N SER A 21 -19.66 8.33 -31.39
CA SER A 21 -18.22 8.62 -31.45
C SER A 21 -17.84 9.96 -30.79
N SER A 22 -18.68 10.99 -30.92
CA SER A 22 -18.47 12.27 -30.24
C SER A 22 -18.66 12.16 -28.73
N ARG A 23 -19.67 11.39 -28.27
CA ARG A 23 -19.88 11.08 -26.84
C ARG A 23 -18.65 10.43 -26.23
N VAL A 24 -18.17 9.35 -26.85
CA VAL A 24 -16.96 8.64 -26.42
C VAL A 24 -15.78 9.59 -26.29
N LYS A 25 -15.52 10.41 -27.32
CA LYS A 25 -14.40 11.37 -27.30
C LYS A 25 -14.55 12.40 -26.18
N ASN A 26 -15.72 13.02 -26.06
CA ASN A 26 -15.97 14.08 -25.07
C ASN A 26 -15.84 13.55 -23.64
N PHE A 27 -16.46 12.42 -23.33
CA PHE A 27 -16.39 11.82 -22.00
C PHE A 27 -15.01 11.25 -21.71
N THR A 28 -14.27 10.75 -22.70
CA THR A 28 -12.87 10.36 -22.53
C THR A 28 -12.02 11.54 -22.07
N MET A 29 -12.13 12.70 -22.73
CA MET A 29 -11.38 13.90 -22.34
C MET A 29 -11.74 14.37 -20.92
N ARG A 30 -13.03 14.32 -20.54
CA ARG A 30 -13.46 14.70 -19.19
C ARG A 30 -12.91 13.74 -18.13
N ILE A 31 -12.94 12.43 -18.38
CA ILE A 31 -12.34 11.44 -17.48
C ILE A 31 -10.83 11.68 -17.36
N MET A 32 -10.13 11.91 -18.47
CA MET A 32 -8.68 12.19 -18.45
C MET A 32 -8.35 13.42 -17.58
N ASP A 33 -9.13 14.50 -17.69
CA ASP A 33 -8.96 15.72 -16.90
C ASP A 33 -9.18 15.46 -15.39
N ILE A 34 -10.23 14.71 -15.03
CA ILE A 34 -10.55 14.39 -13.64
C ILE A 34 -9.55 13.37 -13.05
N ILE A 35 -9.12 12.36 -13.81
CA ILE A 35 -8.14 11.36 -13.35
C ILE A 35 -6.80 12.03 -13.06
N GLY A 36 -6.38 12.95 -13.93
CA GLY A 36 -5.07 13.60 -13.90
C GLY A 36 -3.94 12.64 -14.25
N ASN A 37 -2.72 12.96 -13.79
CA ASN A 37 -1.53 12.17 -14.07
C ASN A 37 -1.55 10.81 -13.33
N MET A 38 -1.36 9.72 -14.09
CA MET A 38 -1.24 8.35 -13.57
C MET A 38 0.13 7.73 -13.87
N TYR A 39 1.21 8.51 -13.68
CA TYR A 39 2.58 8.02 -13.77
C TYR A 39 2.75 6.68 -13.01
N PRO A 40 3.42 5.67 -13.59
CA PRO A 40 4.24 5.71 -14.80
C PRO A 40 3.53 5.39 -16.12
N ILE A 41 2.19 5.34 -16.13
CA ILE A 41 1.44 4.97 -17.33
C ILE A 41 1.35 6.17 -18.28
N PRO A 42 1.71 6.04 -19.56
CA PRO A 42 1.54 7.11 -20.53
C PRO A 42 0.07 7.47 -20.74
N ASP A 43 -0.26 8.76 -20.79
CA ASP A 43 -1.64 9.27 -20.96
C ASP A 43 -2.35 8.66 -22.17
N LYS A 44 -1.62 8.41 -23.26
CA LYS A 44 -2.17 7.78 -24.47
C LYS A 44 -2.70 6.36 -24.23
N GLU A 45 -2.09 5.59 -23.33
CA GLU A 45 -2.57 4.24 -23.00
C GLU A 45 -3.82 4.30 -22.11
N ILE A 46 -3.89 5.29 -21.23
CA ILE A 46 -5.07 5.58 -20.40
C ILE A 46 -6.23 6.01 -21.29
N GLU A 47 -6.00 6.94 -22.22
CA GLU A 47 -6.99 7.42 -23.18
C GLU A 47 -7.57 6.27 -24.02
N LYS A 48 -6.70 5.38 -24.56
CA LYS A 48 -7.13 4.18 -25.29
C LYS A 48 -7.99 3.27 -24.42
N TYR A 49 -7.59 3.04 -23.16
CA TYR A 49 -8.32 2.18 -22.24
C TYR A 49 -9.72 2.74 -21.94
N ILE A 50 -9.84 4.04 -21.65
CA ILE A 50 -11.11 4.72 -21.40
C ILE A 50 -11.98 4.72 -22.65
N THR A 51 -11.40 5.05 -23.81
CA THR A 51 -12.10 5.03 -25.11
C THR A 51 -12.74 3.67 -25.36
N ARG A 52 -12.01 2.59 -25.08
CA ARG A 52 -12.53 1.22 -25.21
C ARG A 52 -13.71 0.95 -24.28
N ILE A 53 -13.65 1.38 -23.02
CA ILE A 53 -14.77 1.23 -22.07
C ILE A 53 -16.02 1.96 -22.59
N LEU A 54 -15.85 3.22 -23.00
CA LEU A 54 -16.98 4.04 -23.44
C LEU A 54 -17.53 3.63 -24.81
N ALA A 55 -16.74 2.95 -25.65
CA ALA A 55 -17.23 2.40 -26.91
C ALA A 55 -18.36 1.37 -26.70
N ASP A 56 -18.34 0.65 -25.58
CA ASP A 56 -19.34 -0.36 -25.23
C ASP A 56 -20.57 0.22 -24.51
N PHE A 57 -20.56 1.51 -24.16
CA PHE A 57 -21.67 2.15 -23.46
C PHE A 57 -22.93 2.25 -24.34
N GLN A 58 -24.07 2.05 -23.68
CA GLN A 58 -25.42 2.34 -24.16
C GLN A 58 -25.83 3.76 -23.78
N ASP A 59 -26.91 4.26 -24.39
CA ASP A 59 -27.37 5.65 -24.22
C ASP A 59 -27.74 5.99 -22.77
N GLU A 60 -28.39 5.05 -22.08
CA GLU A 60 -28.72 5.16 -20.66
C GLU A 60 -27.46 5.27 -19.80
N GLN A 61 -26.40 4.53 -20.13
CA GLN A 61 -25.13 4.56 -19.41
C GLN A 61 -24.38 5.87 -19.62
N PHE A 62 -24.46 6.48 -20.81
CA PHE A 62 -23.94 7.84 -21.03
C PHE A 62 -24.68 8.88 -20.20
N THR A 63 -26.00 8.73 -20.07
CA THR A 63 -26.83 9.63 -19.27
C THR A 63 -26.51 9.48 -17.78
N ASP A 64 -26.43 8.25 -17.30
CA ASP A 64 -26.06 7.96 -15.91
C ASP A 64 -24.63 8.41 -15.58
N PHE A 65 -23.68 8.19 -16.50
CA PHE A 65 -22.33 8.72 -16.38
C PHE A 65 -22.32 10.24 -16.23
N ALA A 66 -23.08 10.96 -17.06
CA ALA A 66 -23.09 12.42 -17.01
C ALA A 66 -23.60 12.97 -15.67
N ASN A 67 -24.49 12.23 -14.99
CA ASN A 67 -24.99 12.56 -13.66
C ASN A 67 -24.04 12.13 -12.52
N ASN A 68 -23.21 11.11 -12.76
CA ASN A 68 -22.38 10.45 -11.74
C ASN A 68 -20.88 10.44 -12.09
N GLU A 69 -20.41 11.44 -12.83
CA GLU A 69 -19.10 11.46 -13.50
C GLU A 69 -17.91 11.17 -12.57
N TYR A 70 -17.89 11.77 -11.37
CA TYR A 70 -16.81 11.54 -10.40
C TYR A 70 -16.77 10.08 -9.92
N THR A 71 -17.94 9.49 -9.64
CA THR A 71 -18.01 8.10 -9.17
C THR A 71 -17.55 7.11 -10.24
N TYR A 72 -17.95 7.33 -11.50
CA TYR A 72 -17.45 6.52 -12.61
C TYR A 72 -15.94 6.69 -12.80
N THR A 73 -15.48 7.94 -12.76
CA THR A 73 -14.06 8.26 -12.91
C THR A 73 -13.22 7.60 -11.81
N ASP A 74 -13.66 7.65 -10.56
CA ASP A 74 -12.98 6.99 -9.44
C ASP A 74 -12.92 5.47 -9.61
N LYS A 75 -14.01 4.85 -10.10
CA LYS A 75 -14.03 3.42 -10.40
C LYS A 75 -13.04 3.05 -11.51
N ILE A 76 -12.99 3.83 -12.59
CA ILE A 76 -12.04 3.62 -13.70
C ILE A 76 -10.61 3.81 -13.19
N LYS A 77 -10.33 4.89 -12.46
CA LYS A 77 -9.03 5.19 -11.87
C LYS A 77 -8.56 4.06 -10.96
N LYS A 78 -9.43 3.57 -10.07
CA LYS A 78 -9.16 2.43 -9.20
C LYS A 78 -8.82 1.19 -10.00
N LYS A 79 -9.56 0.90 -11.08
CA LYS A 79 -9.30 -0.29 -11.92
C LYS A 79 -7.98 -0.19 -12.66
N ILE A 80 -7.62 0.97 -13.21
CA ILE A 80 -6.33 1.18 -13.88
C ILE A 80 -5.19 0.98 -12.88
N LYS A 81 -5.32 1.53 -11.67
CA LYS A 81 -4.33 1.35 -10.60
C LYS A 81 -4.17 -0.12 -10.21
N GLU A 82 -5.28 -0.84 -10.02
CA GLU A 82 -5.27 -2.28 -9.71
C GLU A 82 -4.56 -3.10 -10.81
N LEU A 83 -4.85 -2.83 -12.09
CA LEU A 83 -4.19 -3.50 -13.21
C LEU A 83 -2.68 -3.22 -13.22
N SER A 84 -2.29 -1.97 -12.99
CA SER A 84 -0.88 -1.56 -12.93
C SER A 84 -0.15 -2.20 -11.76
N GLU A 85 -0.75 -2.24 -10.57
CA GLU A 85 -0.17 -2.86 -9.37
C GLU A 85 0.01 -4.37 -9.56
N ASN A 86 -1.00 -5.06 -10.10
CA ASN A 86 -0.93 -6.48 -10.39
C ASN A 86 0.19 -6.80 -11.40
N TYR A 87 0.31 -6.00 -12.46
CA TYR A 87 1.39 -6.16 -13.44
C TYR A 87 2.77 -5.88 -12.82
N ALA A 88 2.89 -4.83 -12.01
CA ALA A 88 4.14 -4.48 -11.33
C ALA A 88 4.58 -5.58 -10.35
N GLU A 89 3.65 -6.14 -9.57
CA GLU A 89 3.93 -7.26 -8.68
C GLU A 89 4.42 -8.49 -9.45
N GLN A 90 3.75 -8.86 -10.55
CA GLN A 90 4.17 -9.98 -11.37
C GLN A 90 5.57 -9.77 -11.96
N LYS A 91 5.83 -8.59 -12.55
CA LYS A 91 7.15 -8.29 -13.12
C LYS A 91 8.25 -8.23 -12.07
N PHE A 92 7.94 -7.74 -10.88
CA PHE A 92 8.87 -7.76 -9.76
C PHE A 92 9.27 -9.20 -9.41
N LYS A 93 8.31 -10.13 -9.34
CA LYS A 93 8.59 -11.56 -9.12
C LYS A 93 9.42 -12.15 -10.26
N ASP A 94 9.02 -11.93 -11.51
CA ASP A 94 9.77 -12.41 -12.69
C ASP A 94 11.24 -11.94 -12.63
N PHE A 95 11.47 -10.68 -12.26
CA PHE A 95 12.82 -10.11 -12.16
C PHE A 95 13.61 -10.67 -10.99
N LEU A 96 12.95 -11.01 -9.88
CA LEU A 96 13.57 -11.60 -8.70
C LEU A 96 13.96 -13.06 -8.92
N ASP A 97 13.17 -13.78 -9.72
CA ASP A 97 13.41 -15.19 -10.05
C ASP A 97 14.43 -15.35 -11.19
N THR A 98 14.62 -14.31 -12.00
CA THR A 98 15.63 -14.26 -13.06
C THR A 98 16.89 -13.48 -12.66
N ASP A 99 17.05 -13.18 -11.37
CA ASP A 99 18.18 -12.45 -10.79
C ASP A 99 18.47 -11.08 -11.44
N LYS A 100 17.48 -10.50 -12.16
CA LYS A 100 17.55 -9.13 -12.67
C LYS A 100 17.46 -8.10 -11.55
N ILE A 101 16.79 -8.47 -10.46
CA ILE A 101 16.81 -7.74 -9.19
C ILE A 101 17.24 -8.69 -8.09
N PHE A 102 18.02 -8.17 -7.15
CA PHE A 102 18.52 -8.93 -6.01
C PHE A 102 18.53 -8.03 -4.77
N ILE A 103 18.56 -8.66 -3.60
CA ILE A 103 18.61 -7.93 -2.35
C ILE A 103 20.01 -7.35 -2.11
N LYS A 104 20.07 -6.15 -1.53
CA LYS A 104 21.31 -5.50 -1.10
C LYS A 104 21.13 -4.94 0.30
N GLN A 105 22.12 -5.16 1.16
CA GLN A 105 22.19 -4.49 2.45
C GLN A 105 22.30 -2.97 2.22
N SER A 106 21.32 -2.22 2.72
CA SER A 106 21.19 -0.79 2.40
C SER A 106 20.77 0.09 3.57
N TYR A 107 20.70 -0.47 4.78
CA TYR A 107 20.20 0.27 5.95
C TYR A 107 21.07 -0.01 7.17
N THR A 108 21.37 1.05 7.90
CA THR A 108 22.10 1.02 9.17
C THR A 108 21.28 1.82 10.18
N LEU A 109 21.11 1.26 11.37
CA LEU A 109 20.45 1.96 12.47
C LEU A 109 21.23 3.24 12.81
N PRO A 110 20.56 4.41 12.90
CA PRO A 110 21.25 5.65 13.23
C PRO A 110 21.82 5.61 14.64
N LYS A 111 22.88 6.38 14.90
CA LYS A 111 23.49 6.48 16.24
C LYS A 111 22.56 7.17 17.25
N SER A 112 21.69 8.06 16.78
CA SER A 112 20.70 8.76 17.59
C SER A 112 19.46 9.08 16.75
N ILE A 113 18.33 9.28 17.43
CA ILE A 113 17.07 9.71 16.82
C ILE A 113 16.52 10.96 17.53
N SER A 114 15.63 11.68 16.85
CA SER A 114 14.92 12.84 17.39
C SER A 114 13.47 12.78 16.93
N PRO A 115 12.65 11.90 17.52
CA PRO A 115 11.25 11.77 17.14
C PRO A 115 10.47 13.04 17.54
N SER A 116 9.49 13.43 16.70
CA SER A 116 8.64 14.60 16.99
C SER A 116 7.64 14.32 18.11
N ASP A 117 7.07 13.11 18.12
CA ASP A 117 6.23 12.59 19.19
C ASP A 117 6.92 11.36 19.79
N ILE A 118 6.91 11.27 21.12
CA ILE A 118 7.65 10.26 21.88
C ILE A 118 6.69 9.18 22.42
N SER A 119 7.14 7.93 22.49
CA SER A 119 6.40 6.87 23.19
C SER A 119 6.59 6.95 24.71
N LYS A 120 5.81 6.13 25.42
CA LYS A 120 6.13 5.79 26.82
C LYS A 120 7.42 4.97 26.87
N ASP A 121 8.04 4.93 28.05
CA ASP A 121 9.21 4.13 28.31
C ASP A 121 8.84 2.66 28.40
N ILE A 122 9.37 1.86 27.48
CA ILE A 122 9.27 0.40 27.49
C ILE A 122 10.69 -0.14 27.54
N THR A 123 10.90 -1.19 28.35
CA THR A 123 12.22 -1.82 28.50
C THR A 123 12.79 -2.29 27.16
N LYS A 124 14.12 -2.39 27.09
CA LYS A 124 14.88 -2.85 25.90
C LYS A 124 14.63 -2.04 24.62
N SER A 125 14.19 -0.78 24.73
CA SER A 125 14.27 0.14 23.59
C SER A 125 15.74 0.37 23.22
N LEU A 126 16.02 0.50 21.93
CA LEU A 126 17.38 0.78 21.44
C LEU A 126 17.78 2.22 21.77
N TYR A 127 16.85 3.14 21.59
CA TYR A 127 17.05 4.56 21.88
C TYR A 127 16.41 4.92 23.23
N GLU A 128 16.97 5.94 23.89
CA GLU A 128 16.45 6.45 25.17
C GLU A 128 14.97 6.85 25.08
N LYS A 129 14.57 7.36 23.91
CA LYS A 129 13.22 7.81 23.61
C LYS A 129 12.83 7.39 22.20
N GLU A 130 11.94 6.40 22.12
CA GLU A 130 11.41 5.89 20.85
C GLU A 130 10.28 6.78 20.33
N GLY A 131 10.02 6.69 19.02
CA GLY A 131 8.92 7.41 18.39
C GLY A 131 7.55 6.91 18.85
N ARG A 132 6.53 7.77 18.73
CA ARG A 132 5.14 7.46 19.07
C ARG A 132 4.68 6.10 18.55
N ILE A 133 4.02 5.36 19.44
CA ILE A 133 3.34 4.09 19.20
C ILE A 133 1.88 4.21 19.64
N ASN A 134 0.96 3.52 18.95
CA ASN A 134 -0.44 3.42 19.34
C ASN A 134 -0.66 2.36 20.43
N SER A 135 -1.88 2.25 20.96
CA SER A 135 -2.19 1.34 22.06
C SER A 135 -2.02 -0.15 21.72
N PHE A 136 -2.29 -0.56 20.48
CA PHE A 136 -2.08 -1.93 20.04
C PHE A 136 -0.58 -2.24 19.90
N GLU A 137 0.16 -1.34 19.25
CA GLU A 137 1.61 -1.40 19.12
C GLU A 137 2.32 -1.45 20.49
N GLU A 138 1.88 -0.63 21.45
CA GLU A 138 2.38 -0.63 22.83
C GLU A 138 2.20 -1.99 23.48
N ARG A 139 1.01 -2.61 23.35
CA ARG A 139 0.75 -3.95 23.86
C ARG A 139 1.69 -4.99 23.22
N VAL A 140 1.84 -4.96 21.89
CA VAL A 140 2.69 -5.92 21.18
C VAL A 140 4.14 -5.80 21.63
N ILE A 141 4.68 -4.58 21.68
CA ILE A 141 6.09 -4.36 22.03
C ILE A 141 6.36 -4.60 23.50
N ASN A 142 5.43 -4.29 24.40
CA ASN A 142 5.59 -4.60 25.81
C ASN A 142 5.72 -6.11 26.05
N GLU A 143 4.92 -6.94 25.36
CA GLU A 143 5.06 -8.41 25.45
C GLU A 143 6.42 -8.89 24.93
N ILE A 144 6.87 -8.38 23.78
CA ILE A 144 8.17 -8.73 23.17
C ILE A 144 9.34 -8.29 24.08
N ALA A 145 9.30 -7.05 24.57
CA ALA A 145 10.34 -6.47 25.38
C ALA A 145 10.56 -7.24 26.71
N ASN A 146 9.53 -7.89 27.24
CA ASN A 146 9.65 -8.71 28.45
C ASN A 146 10.25 -10.09 28.20
N MET A 147 10.45 -10.51 26.95
CA MET A 147 10.97 -11.86 26.64
C MET A 147 12.50 -11.95 26.82
N PRO A 148 13.02 -13.03 27.42
CA PRO A 148 14.44 -13.15 27.76
C PRO A 148 15.37 -13.29 26.53
N ASN A 149 14.85 -13.78 25.41
CA ASN A 149 15.58 -13.96 24.14
C ASN A 149 15.74 -12.66 23.33
N ILE A 150 15.02 -11.59 23.69
CA ILE A 150 15.12 -10.28 23.01
C ILE A 150 16.28 -9.48 23.57
N ALA A 151 17.09 -8.91 22.66
CA ALA A 151 18.19 -8.01 22.99
C ALA A 151 17.68 -6.56 23.05
N PHE A 152 17.10 -6.07 21.96
CA PHE A 152 16.48 -4.75 21.88
C PHE A 152 15.39 -4.70 20.81
N TRP A 153 14.58 -3.65 20.86
CA TRP A 153 13.64 -3.27 19.80
C TRP A 153 13.78 -1.78 19.50
N THR A 154 13.36 -1.36 18.31
CA THR A 154 13.25 0.05 17.96
C THR A 154 12.07 0.31 17.04
N ARG A 155 11.46 1.50 17.18
CA ARG A 155 10.41 1.96 16.28
C ARG A 155 11.03 2.33 14.94
N ASN A 156 10.51 1.74 13.87
CA ASN A 156 10.92 2.11 12.53
C ASN A 156 10.13 3.36 12.07
N ILE A 157 10.85 4.46 11.86
CA ILE A 157 10.22 5.75 11.54
C ILE A 157 9.74 5.75 10.08
N GLU A 158 8.45 5.99 9.87
CA GLU A 158 7.88 6.04 8.52
C GLU A 158 8.62 7.06 7.64
N LYS A 159 8.85 6.71 6.37
CA LYS A 159 9.56 7.51 5.35
C LYS A 159 11.06 7.75 5.60
N LYS A 160 11.56 7.64 6.83
CA LYS A 160 12.97 7.88 7.20
C LYS A 160 13.74 6.62 7.60
N GLY A 161 13.04 5.57 8.03
CA GLY A 161 13.63 4.34 8.53
C GLY A 161 13.87 3.28 7.46
N PHE A 162 14.01 2.04 7.93
CA PHE A 162 14.15 0.86 7.08
C PHE A 162 12.94 0.72 6.15
N ARG A 163 13.24 0.42 4.89
CA ARG A 163 12.24 0.26 3.83
C ARG A 163 12.46 -1.02 3.07
N ILE A 164 11.42 -1.86 3.02
CA ILE A 164 11.34 -2.95 2.06
C ILE A 164 10.89 -2.36 0.74
N ASN A 165 11.79 -2.39 -0.25
CA ASN A 165 11.55 -1.89 -1.60
C ASN A 165 11.06 -3.01 -2.51
N GLY A 166 9.96 -2.79 -3.22
CA GLY A 166 9.51 -3.68 -4.28
C GLY A 166 8.46 -3.03 -5.18
N PHE A 167 7.46 -3.79 -5.60
CA PHE A 167 6.31 -3.29 -6.36
C PHE A 167 5.47 -2.26 -5.56
N ILE A 168 5.65 -2.21 -4.25
CA ILE A 168 5.27 -1.10 -3.36
C ILE A 168 6.45 -0.75 -2.44
N ASN A 169 6.35 0.38 -1.76
CA ASN A 169 7.23 0.72 -0.65
C ASN A 169 6.56 0.35 0.67
N HIS A 170 7.25 -0.43 1.49
CA HIS A 170 6.76 -0.83 2.80
C HIS A 170 7.75 -0.43 3.89
N TYR A 171 7.28 0.36 4.84
CA TYR A 171 7.96 0.70 6.10
C TYR A 171 7.27 -0.10 7.21
N PRO A 172 7.86 -1.21 7.68
CA PRO A 172 7.35 -1.97 8.81
C PRO A 172 7.40 -1.14 10.09
N ASP A 173 6.66 -1.53 11.10
CA ASP A 173 6.50 -0.76 12.35
C ASP A 173 7.73 -0.87 13.28
N PHE A 174 8.34 -2.05 13.37
CA PHE A 174 9.44 -2.30 14.32
C PHE A 174 10.58 -3.11 13.72
N ILE A 175 11.77 -2.84 14.24
CA ILE A 175 12.96 -3.66 14.07
C ILE A 175 13.31 -4.22 15.44
N ILE A 176 13.40 -5.55 15.55
CA ILE A 176 13.65 -6.26 16.80
C ILE A 176 14.89 -7.12 16.61
N GLN A 177 15.80 -7.09 17.58
CA GLN A 177 17.01 -7.90 17.58
C GLN A 177 16.94 -8.94 18.69
N THR A 178 17.12 -10.21 18.33
CA THR A 178 17.25 -11.30 19.31
C THR A 178 18.70 -11.44 19.77
N LYS A 179 18.88 -12.04 20.95
CA LYS A 179 20.20 -12.41 21.49
C LYS A 179 20.88 -13.51 20.68
N SER A 180 20.11 -14.31 19.93
CA SER A 180 20.62 -15.34 19.00
C SER A 180 21.15 -14.75 17.69
N GLY A 181 21.07 -13.42 17.49
CA GLY A 181 21.57 -12.74 16.31
C GLY A 181 20.55 -12.56 15.19
N LYS A 182 19.28 -12.95 15.38
CA LYS A 182 18.21 -12.78 14.40
C LYS A 182 17.63 -11.37 14.44
N THR A 183 17.43 -10.79 13.26
CA THR A 183 16.71 -9.52 13.08
C THR A 183 15.29 -9.80 12.61
N ILE A 184 14.33 -9.33 13.39
CA ILE A 184 12.90 -9.47 13.13
C ILE A 184 12.34 -8.12 12.69
N ILE A 185 11.68 -8.13 11.55
CA ILE A 185 10.94 -7.01 11.00
C ILE A 185 9.46 -7.25 11.23
N LEU A 186 8.80 -6.33 11.92
CA LEU A 186 7.42 -6.50 12.38
C LEU A 186 6.54 -5.35 11.88
N GLU A 187 5.44 -5.67 11.22
CA GLU A 187 4.30 -4.76 10.98
C GLU A 187 3.13 -5.20 11.86
N THR A 188 2.49 -4.25 12.51
CA THR A 188 1.29 -4.44 13.32
C THR A 188 0.07 -3.87 12.59
N LYS A 189 -1.08 -4.53 12.71
CA LYS A 189 -2.31 -4.11 12.05
C LYS A 189 -3.53 -4.20 12.96
N GLY A 190 -4.28 -3.10 13.00
CA GLY A 190 -5.64 -3.09 13.55
C GLY A 190 -6.60 -3.89 12.66
N GLY A 191 -7.79 -4.20 13.20
CA GLY A 191 -8.73 -5.15 12.60
C GLY A 191 -9.33 -4.81 11.23
N HIS A 192 -9.30 -3.54 10.78
CA HIS A 192 -10.08 -3.08 9.62
C HIS A 192 -9.28 -2.79 8.34
N LEU A 193 -7.96 -3.04 8.31
CA LEU A 193 -7.10 -2.65 7.18
C LEU A 193 -6.61 -3.86 6.37
N ASP A 194 -6.77 -3.80 5.05
CA ASP A 194 -6.17 -4.76 4.12
C ASP A 194 -4.67 -4.46 3.95
N ALA A 195 -3.84 -5.51 3.97
CA ALA A 195 -2.38 -5.38 3.87
C ALA A 195 -1.73 -6.49 3.02
N GLU A 196 -2.50 -7.15 2.15
CA GLU A 196 -2.05 -8.34 1.42
C GLU A 196 -0.79 -8.10 0.57
N GLN A 197 -0.71 -6.96 -0.13
CA GLN A 197 0.48 -6.59 -0.90
C GLN A 197 1.72 -6.45 0.01
N LYS A 198 1.57 -5.90 1.22
CA LYS A 198 2.65 -5.77 2.21
C LYS A 198 3.09 -7.14 2.74
N ILE A 199 2.13 -8.03 3.01
CA ILE A 199 2.40 -9.41 3.45
C ILE A 199 3.24 -10.13 2.39
N ARG A 200 2.81 -10.09 1.13
CA ARG A 200 3.53 -10.72 0.02
C ARG A 200 4.93 -10.13 -0.16
N LEU A 201 5.07 -8.80 -0.12
CA LEU A 201 6.37 -8.15 -0.25
C LEU A 201 7.31 -8.49 0.92
N GLY A 202 6.81 -8.48 2.16
CA GLY A 202 7.59 -8.82 3.35
C GLY A 202 8.05 -10.27 3.37
N GLY A 203 7.18 -11.19 2.93
CA GLY A 203 7.53 -12.61 2.74
C GLY A 203 8.62 -12.81 1.69
N LEU A 204 8.49 -12.16 0.52
CA LEU A 204 9.52 -12.19 -0.52
C LEU A 204 10.86 -11.64 0.00
N TRP A 205 10.83 -10.51 0.71
CA TRP A 205 12.02 -9.93 1.31
C TRP A 205 12.70 -10.90 2.29
N ALA A 206 11.95 -11.50 3.22
CA ALA A 206 12.50 -12.44 4.19
C ALA A 206 13.11 -13.68 3.50
N SER A 207 12.46 -14.19 2.45
CA SER A 207 12.97 -15.35 1.69
C SER A 207 14.32 -15.10 1.01
N LYS A 208 14.59 -13.85 0.62
CA LYS A 208 15.83 -13.45 -0.07
C LYS A 208 16.88 -12.86 0.86
N ALA A 209 16.49 -12.30 2.02
CA ALA A 209 17.39 -11.69 3.00
C ALA A 209 18.30 -12.70 3.71
N GLY A 210 17.92 -13.98 3.73
CA GLY A 210 18.69 -15.06 4.33
C GLY A 210 18.24 -15.39 5.75
N ASN A 211 18.88 -16.41 6.33
CA ASN A 211 18.38 -17.05 7.55
C ASN A 211 18.42 -16.15 8.81
N ASP A 212 19.13 -15.03 8.79
CA ASP A 212 19.20 -14.13 9.95
C ASP A 212 18.03 -13.15 10.04
N TYR A 213 17.18 -13.10 9.01
CA TYR A 213 16.07 -12.18 8.93
C TYR A 213 14.73 -12.90 9.00
N ARG A 214 13.76 -12.29 9.68
CA ARG A 214 12.36 -12.72 9.70
C ARG A 214 11.45 -11.53 9.45
N TYR A 215 10.31 -11.77 8.82
CA TYR A 215 9.25 -10.79 8.64
C TYR A 215 7.96 -11.33 9.22
N PHE A 216 7.24 -10.51 10.00
CA PHE A 216 5.93 -10.84 10.52
C PHE A 216 4.95 -9.69 10.31
N MET A 217 3.75 -10.04 9.85
CA MET A 217 2.57 -9.19 9.89
C MET A 217 1.67 -9.70 11.01
N VAL A 218 1.36 -8.84 11.98
CA VAL A 218 0.57 -9.23 13.17
C VAL A 218 -0.72 -8.43 13.24
N TYR A 219 -1.85 -9.15 13.16
CA TYR A 219 -3.18 -8.58 13.33
C TYR A 219 -3.66 -8.71 14.78
N GLU A 220 -4.41 -7.72 15.24
CA GLU A 220 -5.05 -7.80 16.56
C GLU A 220 -6.06 -8.95 16.63
N ARG A 221 -6.90 -9.11 15.59
CA ARG A 221 -8.04 -10.06 15.60
C ARG A 221 -8.27 -10.82 14.30
N ARG A 222 -7.82 -10.30 13.16
CA ARG A 222 -8.11 -10.86 11.83
C ARG A 222 -7.19 -12.04 11.52
N ILE A 223 -7.74 -13.07 10.88
CA ILE A 223 -6.97 -14.14 10.24
C ILE A 223 -6.74 -13.73 8.80
N VAL A 224 -5.48 -13.71 8.38
CA VAL A 224 -5.08 -13.42 7.00
C VAL A 224 -3.95 -14.40 6.66
N ASP A 225 -4.00 -14.97 5.46
CA ASP A 225 -2.96 -15.89 5.00
C ASP A 225 -1.58 -15.23 5.04
N ASN A 226 -0.59 -15.97 5.56
CA ASN A 226 0.79 -15.51 5.77
C ASN A 226 0.94 -14.32 6.74
N ALA A 227 -0.07 -14.08 7.58
CA ALA A 227 0.00 -13.20 8.74
C ALA A 227 -0.40 -13.96 10.01
N TYR A 228 -0.17 -13.34 11.17
CA TYR A 228 -0.34 -13.97 12.47
C TYR A 228 -1.31 -13.18 13.32
N LYS A 229 -2.08 -13.87 14.16
CA LYS A 229 -2.66 -13.22 15.34
C LYS A 229 -1.56 -12.96 16.35
N LEU A 230 -1.79 -11.98 17.23
CA LEU A 230 -0.84 -11.64 18.28
C LEU A 230 -0.40 -12.87 19.10
N GLU A 231 -1.34 -13.71 19.54
CA GLU A 231 -1.01 -14.87 20.38
C GLU A 231 -0.11 -15.89 19.67
N ASP A 232 -0.43 -16.24 18.43
CA ASP A 232 0.37 -17.16 17.60
C ASP A 232 1.78 -16.60 17.36
N PHE A 233 1.86 -15.31 17.04
CA PHE A 233 3.13 -14.62 16.85
C PHE A 233 3.98 -14.63 18.14
N LEU A 234 3.38 -14.35 19.29
CA LEU A 234 4.08 -14.35 20.58
C LEU A 234 4.59 -15.75 20.95
N HIS A 235 3.89 -16.82 20.54
CA HIS A 235 4.39 -18.18 20.73
C HIS A 235 5.62 -18.48 19.86
N ILE A 236 5.64 -17.97 18.62
CA ILE A 236 6.76 -18.18 17.70
C ILE A 236 8.00 -17.39 18.13
N ILE A 237 7.86 -16.08 18.37
CA ILE A 237 9.00 -15.20 18.65
C ILE A 237 9.75 -15.56 19.93
N LYS A 238 9.10 -16.20 20.90
CA LYS A 238 9.76 -16.74 22.11
C LYS A 238 10.83 -17.79 21.80
N ASN A 239 10.74 -18.44 20.65
CA ASN A 239 11.60 -19.56 20.24
C ASN A 239 12.63 -19.17 19.16
N ILE A 240 12.76 -17.88 18.83
CA ILE A 240 13.76 -17.33 17.90
C ILE A 240 14.97 -16.80 18.69
#